data_AF-A0A353EZ22-F1
#
_entry.id   AF-A0A353EZ22-F1
#
_cell.length_a   1.000
_cell.length_b   1.000
_cell.length_c   1.000
_cell.angle_alpha   90.00
_cell.angle_beta   90.00
_cell.angle_gamma   90.00
#
_symmetry.space_group_name_H-M   'P 1'
#
loop_
_entity.id
_entity.type
_entity.pdbx_description
1 polymer ?
#
loop_
_entity_poly.entity_id
_entity_poly.type
_entity_poly.pdbx_seq_one_letter_code
_entity_poly.pdbx_strand_id
1 'polypeptide(L)'
;MKQKYTITVADMELNIVSDASPDEVENIVGILDRRMRDINLHSPRCTKNEAAILCALSYCSERIAMQEAFKKVEKDAFRFAGENEKLKKTVESLQEEIDRLRKDAAVMQSILDRAAAVGMKEEAKAEAPARVKYVPKQFPDKQTAEGSDEPERAETSEAPTAAAEAPAVPAPAAAVPAVAQEKDDSVFVLDASRKDKRTGKKSSVGAMFDMLTYEDV
;
A
#
# COMPACT_ATOMS: atom_id res chain seq x y z
N MET A 1 -5.46 -22.05 -30.98
CA MET A 1 -6.07 -23.07 -31.87
C MET A 1 -6.36 -24.30 -31.02
N LYS A 2 -7.50 -24.98 -31.21
CA LYS A 2 -7.82 -26.19 -30.43
C LYS A 2 -6.97 -27.36 -30.95
N GLN A 3 -6.15 -27.95 -30.09
CA GLN A 3 -5.31 -29.11 -30.40
C GLN A 3 -5.85 -30.35 -29.67
N LYS A 4 -5.58 -31.54 -30.22
CA LYS A 4 -5.94 -32.81 -29.59
C LYS A 4 -4.72 -33.34 -28.83
N TYR A 5 -4.91 -33.72 -27.58
CA TYR A 5 -3.87 -34.29 -26.73
C TYR A 5 -4.32 -35.67 -26.24
N THR A 6 -3.39 -36.62 -26.25
CA THR A 6 -3.56 -37.92 -25.61
C THR A 6 -2.79 -37.88 -24.30
N ILE A 7 -3.51 -38.02 -23.18
CA ILE A 7 -2.98 -37.88 -21.83
C ILE A 7 -3.27 -39.13 -21.01
N THR A 8 -2.50 -39.35 -19.95
CA THR A 8 -2.71 -40.46 -19.03
C THR A 8 -2.91 -39.92 -17.61
N VAL A 9 -4.04 -40.25 -16.99
CA VAL A 9 -4.39 -39.83 -15.62
C VAL A 9 -4.78 -41.07 -14.82
N ALA A 10 -4.09 -41.36 -13.71
CA ALA A 10 -4.35 -42.54 -12.86
C ALA A 10 -4.47 -43.86 -13.66
N ASP A 11 -3.54 -44.09 -14.59
CA ASP A 11 -3.50 -45.22 -15.54
C ASP A 11 -4.70 -45.30 -16.51
N MET A 12 -5.41 -44.19 -16.73
CA MET A 12 -6.47 -44.06 -17.72
C MET A 12 -5.99 -43.17 -18.86
N GLU A 13 -5.96 -43.72 -20.08
CA GLU A 13 -5.68 -42.94 -21.29
C GLU A 13 -6.92 -42.18 -21.75
N LEU A 14 -6.77 -40.88 -21.98
CA LEU A 14 -7.85 -39.97 -22.35
C LEU A 14 -7.41 -39.10 -23.52
N ASN A 15 -8.32 -38.88 -24.46
CA ASN A 15 -8.13 -37.94 -25.57
C ASN A 15 -8.92 -36.67 -25.29
N ILE A 16 -8.22 -35.55 -25.12
CA ILE A 16 -8.81 -34.25 -24.81
C ILE A 16 -8.55 -33.23 -25.92
N VAL A 17 -9.44 -32.25 -26.04
CA VAL A 17 -9.29 -31.13 -26.95
C VAL A 17 -9.13 -29.87 -26.11
N SER A 18 -7.96 -29.22 -26.19
CA SER A 18 -7.64 -28.01 -25.43
C SER A 18 -7.04 -26.95 -26.33
N ASP A 19 -7.26 -25.69 -26.00
CA ASP A 19 -6.60 -24.51 -26.60
C ASP A 19 -5.35 -24.06 -25.83
N ALA A 20 -5.08 -24.64 -24.67
CA ALA A 20 -3.87 -24.45 -23.89
C ALA A 20 -2.62 -25.02 -24.58
N SER A 21 -1.45 -24.53 -24.19
CA SER A 21 -0.16 -25.04 -24.65
C SER A 21 0.10 -26.47 -24.14
N PRO A 22 0.94 -27.27 -24.82
CA PRO A 22 1.26 -28.63 -24.38
C PRO A 22 1.82 -28.65 -22.94
N ASP A 23 2.72 -27.72 -22.62
CA ASP A 23 3.34 -27.62 -21.29
C ASP A 23 2.29 -27.34 -20.19
N GLU A 24 1.32 -26.46 -20.46
CA GLU A 24 0.21 -26.19 -19.53
C GLU A 24 -0.68 -27.43 -19.33
N VAL A 25 -1.00 -28.15 -20.41
CA VAL A 25 -1.80 -29.37 -20.34
C VAL A 25 -1.08 -30.44 -19.52
N GLU A 26 0.22 -30.66 -19.76
CA GLU A 26 1.04 -31.61 -18.99
C GLU A 26 1.12 -31.24 -17.51
N ASN A 27 1.28 -29.95 -17.20
CA ASN A 27 1.28 -29.46 -15.82
C ASN A 27 -0.07 -29.72 -15.12
N ILE A 28 -1.20 -29.43 -15.79
CA ILE A 28 -2.55 -29.68 -15.26
C ILE A 28 -2.78 -31.18 -15.03
N VAL A 29 -2.38 -32.01 -16.00
CA VAL A 29 -2.48 -33.47 -15.92
C VAL A 29 -1.65 -34.00 -14.76
N GLY A 30 -0.43 -33.48 -14.56
CA GLY A 30 0.43 -33.86 -13.43
C GLY A 30 -0.18 -33.51 -12.07
N ILE A 31 -0.84 -32.35 -11.95
CA ILE A 31 -1.56 -31.96 -10.72
C ILE A 31 -2.76 -32.88 -10.48
N LEU A 32 -3.56 -33.15 -11.51
CA LEU A 32 -4.73 -34.01 -11.43
C LEU A 32 -4.35 -35.45 -11.06
N ASP A 33 -3.33 -36.00 -11.71
CA ASP A 33 -2.85 -37.37 -11.48
C ASP A 33 -2.33 -37.55 -10.04
N ARG A 34 -1.55 -36.60 -9.53
CA ARG A 34 -1.11 -36.61 -8.11
C ARG A 34 -2.30 -36.58 -7.16
N ARG A 35 -3.22 -35.63 -7.34
CA ARG A 35 -4.42 -35.51 -6.48
C ARG A 35 -5.28 -36.78 -6.52
N MET A 36 -5.50 -37.37 -7.69
CA MET A 36 -6.26 -38.60 -7.83
C MET A 36 -5.57 -39.79 -7.15
N ARG A 37 -4.24 -39.92 -7.29
CA ARG A 37 -3.46 -40.96 -6.59
C ARG A 37 -3.51 -40.77 -5.07
N ASP A 38 -3.39 -39.55 -4.58
CA ASP A 38 -3.49 -39.23 -3.16
C ASP A 38 -4.87 -39.61 -2.58
N ILE A 39 -5.95 -39.31 -3.29
CA ILE A 39 -7.31 -39.70 -2.87
C ILE A 39 -7.44 -41.23 -2.83
N ASN A 40 -6.95 -41.93 -3.85
CA ASN A 40 -7.02 -43.39 -3.89
C ASN A 40 -6.20 -44.05 -2.77
N LEU A 41 -5.07 -43.45 -2.38
CA LEU A 41 -4.23 -43.93 -1.27
C LEU A 41 -4.91 -43.75 0.09
N HIS A 42 -5.56 -42.61 0.32
CA HIS A 42 -6.22 -42.32 1.60
C HIS A 42 -7.63 -42.93 1.70
N SER A 43 -8.27 -43.20 0.56
CA SER A 43 -9.64 -43.71 0.48
C SER A 43 -9.69 -44.92 -0.46
N PRO A 44 -9.34 -46.13 0.03
CA PRO A 44 -9.25 -47.33 -0.82
C PRO A 44 -10.62 -47.83 -1.33
N ARG A 45 -11.73 -47.28 -0.81
CA ARG A 45 -13.08 -47.54 -1.33
C ARG A 45 -13.50 -46.58 -2.44
N CYS A 46 -12.71 -45.54 -2.70
CA CYS A 46 -12.98 -44.56 -3.74
C CYS A 46 -12.58 -45.13 -5.10
N THR A 47 -13.50 -45.14 -6.04
CA THR A 47 -13.19 -45.56 -7.42
C THR A 47 -12.44 -44.45 -8.18
N LYS A 48 -11.74 -44.78 -9.26
CA LYS A 48 -11.03 -43.79 -10.10
C LYS A 48 -11.96 -42.67 -10.59
N ASN A 49 -13.21 -43.02 -10.93
CA ASN A 49 -14.22 -42.04 -11.35
C ASN A 49 -14.67 -41.14 -10.20
N GLU A 50 -14.87 -41.68 -9.01
CA GLU A 50 -15.19 -40.89 -7.82
C GLU A 50 -14.03 -39.95 -7.45
N ALA A 51 -12.79 -40.43 -7.49
CA ALA A 51 -11.60 -39.60 -7.25
C ALA A 51 -11.47 -38.46 -8.26
N ALA A 52 -11.80 -38.71 -9.54
CA ALA A 52 -11.84 -37.68 -10.57
C ALA A 52 -12.93 -36.63 -10.29
N ILE A 53 -14.13 -37.07 -9.88
CA ILE A 53 -15.23 -36.17 -9.50
C ILE A 53 -14.85 -35.34 -8.28
N LEU A 54 -14.25 -35.94 -7.26
CA LEU A 54 -13.76 -35.23 -6.08
C LEU A 54 -12.72 -34.17 -6.45
N CYS A 55 -11.76 -34.50 -7.33
CA CYS A 55 -10.80 -33.52 -7.84
C CYS A 55 -11.49 -32.35 -8.58
N ALA A 56 -12.50 -32.64 -9.40
CA ALA A 56 -13.25 -31.62 -10.13
C ALA A 56 -14.06 -30.71 -9.20
N LEU A 57 -14.67 -31.28 -8.14
CA LEU A 57 -15.40 -30.52 -7.13
C LEU A 57 -14.46 -29.63 -6.30
N SER A 58 -13.31 -30.16 -5.88
CA SER A 58 -12.27 -29.39 -5.19
C SER A 58 -11.74 -28.25 -6.06
N TYR A 59 -11.52 -28.48 -7.37
CA TYR A 59 -11.11 -27.40 -8.27
C TYR A 59 -12.20 -26.33 -8.41
N CYS A 60 -13.47 -26.72 -8.52
CA CYS A 60 -14.58 -25.78 -8.59
C CYS A 60 -14.69 -24.92 -7.32
N SER A 61 -14.54 -25.52 -6.14
CA SER A 61 -14.59 -24.80 -4.86
C SER A 61 -13.40 -23.86 -4.69
N GLU A 62 -12.18 -24.32 -4.98
CA GLU A 62 -10.96 -23.50 -5.00
C GLU A 62 -11.12 -22.30 -5.94
N ARG A 63 -11.65 -22.52 -7.15
CA ARG A 63 -11.87 -21.46 -8.13
C ARG A 63 -12.87 -20.40 -7.63
N ILE A 64 -13.96 -20.80 -6.98
CA ILE A 64 -14.94 -19.87 -6.42
C ILE A 64 -14.29 -19.04 -5.30
N ALA A 65 -13.59 -19.69 -4.36
CA ALA A 65 -12.89 -19.00 -3.28
C ALA A 65 -11.84 -18.00 -3.81
N MET A 66 -11.08 -18.41 -4.83
CA MET A 66 -10.09 -17.53 -5.48
C MET A 66 -10.75 -16.34 -6.20
N GLN A 67 -11.90 -16.53 -6.83
CA GLN A 67 -12.66 -15.42 -7.45
C GLN A 67 -13.20 -14.43 -6.41
N GLU A 68 -13.68 -14.90 -5.26
CA GLU A 68 -14.12 -14.04 -4.17
C GLU A 68 -12.97 -13.25 -3.55
N ALA A 69 -11.82 -13.93 -3.32
CA ALA A 69 -10.60 -13.29 -2.85
C ALA A 69 -10.11 -12.23 -3.85
N PHE A 70 -10.14 -12.53 -5.15
CA PHE A 70 -9.76 -11.59 -6.21
C PHE A 70 -10.65 -10.34 -6.18
N LYS A 71 -11.98 -10.50 -6.10
CA LYS A 71 -12.92 -9.36 -5.98
C LYS A 71 -12.67 -8.53 -4.73
N LYS A 72 -12.26 -9.15 -3.63
CA LYS A 72 -11.92 -8.44 -2.40
C LYS A 72 -10.65 -7.61 -2.58
N VAL A 73 -9.61 -8.22 -3.13
CA VAL A 73 -8.33 -7.55 -3.42
C VAL A 73 -8.54 -6.39 -4.40
N GLU A 74 -9.37 -6.56 -5.42
CA GLU A 74 -9.72 -5.51 -6.38
C GLU A 74 -10.41 -4.31 -5.70
N LYS A 75 -11.37 -4.57 -4.79
CA LYS A 75 -12.02 -3.52 -3.98
C LYS A 75 -11.04 -2.81 -3.06
N ASP A 76 -10.15 -3.55 -2.39
CA ASP A 76 -9.14 -2.97 -1.51
C ASP A 76 -8.13 -2.13 -2.31
N ALA A 77 -7.71 -2.59 -3.49
CA ALA A 77 -6.85 -1.82 -4.40
C ALA A 77 -7.52 -0.52 -4.83
N PHE A 78 -8.81 -0.55 -5.15
CA PHE A 78 -9.57 0.66 -5.47
C PHE A 78 -9.67 1.63 -4.28
N ARG A 79 -9.94 1.12 -3.07
CA ARG A 79 -9.97 1.94 -1.84
C ARG A 79 -8.62 2.60 -1.60
N PHE A 80 -7.53 1.84 -1.65
CA PHE A 80 -6.18 2.36 -1.43
C PHE A 80 -5.74 3.33 -2.52
N ALA A 81 -6.17 3.16 -3.77
CA ALA A 81 -5.91 4.13 -4.82
C ALA A 81 -6.58 5.48 -4.51
N GLY A 82 -7.84 5.46 -4.06
CA GLY A 82 -8.57 6.68 -3.65
C GLY A 82 -7.99 7.34 -2.40
N GLU A 83 -7.56 6.57 -1.41
CA GLU A 83 -6.88 7.09 -0.21
C GLU A 83 -5.52 7.71 -0.57
N ASN A 84 -4.73 7.06 -1.44
CA ASN A 84 -3.47 7.61 -1.93
C ASN A 84 -3.66 8.91 -2.69
N GLU A 85 -4.70 9.04 -3.50
CA GLU A 85 -4.99 10.30 -4.21
C GLU A 85 -5.31 11.44 -3.22
N LYS A 86 -6.12 11.15 -2.20
CA LYS A 86 -6.41 12.12 -1.13
C LYS A 86 -5.15 12.52 -0.37
N LEU A 87 -4.32 11.54 0.00
CA LEU A 87 -3.05 11.79 0.68
C LEU A 87 -2.11 12.64 -0.18
N LYS A 88 -1.99 12.35 -1.49
CA LYS A 88 -1.21 13.18 -2.43
C LYS A 88 -1.67 14.63 -2.43
N LYS A 89 -2.98 14.87 -2.53
CA LYS A 89 -3.56 16.23 -2.45
C LYS A 89 -3.24 16.93 -1.12
N THR A 90 -3.31 16.22 0.00
CA THR A 90 -2.95 16.80 1.31
C THR A 90 -1.46 17.14 1.38
N VAL A 91 -0.58 16.28 0.86
CA VAL A 91 0.86 16.55 0.80
C VAL A 91 1.16 17.76 -0.06
N GLU A 92 0.52 17.88 -1.23
CA GLU A 92 0.65 19.06 -2.10
C GLU A 92 0.22 20.34 -1.37
N SER A 93 -0.93 20.34 -0.68
CA SER A 93 -1.40 21.51 0.06
C SER A 93 -0.46 21.95 1.19
N LEU A 94 0.09 20.99 1.94
CA LEU A 94 1.05 21.29 3.02
C LEU A 94 2.38 21.79 2.45
N GLN A 95 2.81 21.25 1.30
CA GLN A 95 4.02 21.73 0.62
C GLN A 95 3.86 23.17 0.16
N GLU A 96 2.70 23.54 -0.39
CA GLU A 96 2.39 24.93 -0.76
C GLU A 96 2.40 25.85 0.47
N GLU A 97 1.86 25.40 1.61
CA GLU A 97 1.85 26.16 2.85
C GLU A 97 3.25 26.37 3.42
N ILE A 98 4.09 25.33 3.43
CA ILE A 98 5.51 25.42 3.80
C ILE A 98 6.23 26.43 2.91
N ASP A 99 5.98 26.42 1.60
CA ASP A 99 6.63 27.34 0.66
C ASP A 99 6.16 28.78 0.84
N ARG A 100 4.90 29.01 1.23
CA ARG A 100 4.40 30.35 1.61
C ARG A 100 5.08 30.84 2.89
N LEU A 101 5.07 30.03 3.95
CA LEU A 101 5.70 30.39 5.22
C LEU A 101 7.20 30.66 5.08
N ARG A 102 7.91 29.91 4.23
CA ARG A 102 9.32 30.17 3.91
C ARG A 102 9.54 31.52 3.23
N LYS A 103 8.66 31.92 2.30
CA LYS A 103 8.72 33.24 1.65
C LYS A 103 8.44 34.36 2.67
N ASP A 104 7.42 34.19 3.50
CA ASP A 104 7.07 35.18 4.53
C ASP A 104 8.19 35.36 5.56
N ALA A 105 8.80 34.24 5.99
CA ALA A 105 9.98 34.26 6.86
C ALA A 105 11.16 34.99 6.21
N ALA A 106 11.43 34.76 4.91
CA ALA A 106 12.48 35.46 4.18
C ALA A 106 12.21 36.98 4.07
N VAL A 107 10.96 37.37 3.84
CA VAL A 107 10.56 38.79 3.82
C VAL A 107 10.77 39.41 5.20
N MET A 108 10.28 38.78 6.27
CA MET A 108 10.49 39.27 7.64
C MET A 108 11.96 39.39 7.99
N GLN A 109 12.78 38.40 7.66
CA GLN A 109 14.22 38.45 7.89
C GLN A 109 14.87 39.64 7.17
N SER A 110 14.50 39.89 5.91
CA SER A 110 15.02 41.04 5.15
C SER A 110 14.62 42.39 5.76
N ILE A 111 13.43 42.47 6.36
CA ILE A 111 12.95 43.67 7.07
C ILE A 111 13.78 43.87 8.35
N LEU A 112 14.02 42.80 9.11
CA LEU A 112 14.85 42.84 10.32
C LEU A 112 16.29 43.26 9.99
N ASP A 113 16.90 42.70 8.95
CA ASP A 113 18.26 43.06 8.52
C ASP A 113 18.34 44.52 8.10
N ARG A 114 17.32 45.02 7.39
CA ARG A 114 17.23 46.43 6.98
C ARG A 114 17.05 47.36 8.18
N ALA A 115 16.22 46.98 9.15
CA ALA A 115 16.00 47.74 10.38
C ALA A 115 17.28 47.80 11.23
N ALA A 116 17.99 46.69 11.38
CA ALA A 116 19.29 46.64 12.06
C ALA A 116 20.33 47.55 11.37
N ALA A 117 20.37 47.56 10.03
CA ALA A 117 21.26 48.43 9.29
C ALA A 117 20.92 49.94 9.40
N VAL A 118 19.66 50.30 9.66
CA VAL A 118 19.25 51.68 9.94
C VAL A 118 19.59 52.06 11.38
N GLY A 119 19.32 51.17 12.36
CA GLY A 119 19.70 51.36 13.76
C GLY A 119 21.21 51.57 13.94
N MET A 120 22.04 50.78 13.25
CA MET A 120 23.50 50.98 13.27
C MET A 120 23.96 52.30 12.60
N LYS A 121 23.19 52.86 11.66
CA LYS A 121 23.48 54.18 11.06
C LYS A 121 23.07 55.34 11.97
N GLU A 122 22.06 55.15 12.82
CA GLU A 122 21.66 56.11 13.84
C GLU A 122 22.60 56.06 15.06
N GLU A 123 22.99 54.87 15.51
CA GLU A 123 23.98 54.71 16.60
C GLU A 123 25.38 55.20 16.20
N ALA A 124 25.83 54.97 14.96
CA ALA A 124 27.10 55.53 14.46
C ALA A 124 27.10 57.07 14.32
N LYS A 125 25.93 57.72 14.38
CA LYS A 125 25.81 59.19 14.46
C LYS A 125 25.61 59.71 15.89
N ALA A 126 25.36 58.85 16.86
CA ALA A 126 25.03 59.22 18.24
C ALA A 126 26.07 58.78 19.29
N GLU A 127 27.19 58.15 18.90
CA GLU A 127 28.24 57.76 19.85
C GLU A 127 29.28 58.87 20.08
N ALA A 128 28.90 59.86 20.88
CA ALA A 128 29.76 60.50 21.88
C ALA A 128 28.85 61.07 22.98
N PRO A 129 28.95 60.56 24.23
CA PRO A 129 29.67 61.36 25.21
C PRO A 129 30.46 60.57 26.27
N ALA A 130 31.61 61.17 26.58
CA ALA A 130 32.35 61.21 27.83
C ALA A 130 32.08 60.16 28.93
N ARG A 131 33.12 59.36 29.21
CA ARG A 131 33.36 58.66 30.47
C ARG A 131 33.13 59.58 31.68
N VAL A 132 32.07 59.34 32.44
CA VAL A 132 31.96 59.84 33.82
C VAL A 132 32.72 58.86 34.72
N LYS A 133 33.77 59.34 35.38
CA LYS A 133 34.52 58.59 36.41
C LYS A 133 33.61 58.40 37.62
N TYR A 134 33.31 57.15 37.96
CA TYR A 134 32.67 56.80 39.22
C TYR A 134 33.72 56.70 40.34
N VAL A 135 33.49 57.40 41.45
CA VAL A 135 34.25 57.25 42.70
C VAL A 135 33.35 56.48 43.68
N PRO A 136 33.77 55.29 44.17
CA PRO A 136 32.97 54.54 45.13
C PRO A 136 32.96 55.25 46.49
N LYS A 137 31.76 55.55 47.03
CA LYS A 137 31.60 55.88 48.45
C LYS A 137 31.43 54.58 49.24
N GLN A 138 32.33 54.33 50.17
CA GLN A 138 32.25 53.26 51.16
C GLN A 138 31.08 53.51 52.12
N PHE A 139 30.33 52.46 52.44
CA PHE A 139 29.38 52.42 53.56
C PHE A 139 29.72 51.24 54.49
N PRO A 140 29.55 51.39 55.81
CA PRO A 140 30.02 50.42 56.80
C PRO A 140 29.09 49.21 56.97
N ASP A 141 29.69 48.17 57.53
CA ASP A 141 29.19 46.81 57.78
C ASP A 141 28.05 46.68 58.81
N LYS A 142 27.18 45.67 58.55
CA LYS A 142 26.37 44.82 59.49
C LYS A 142 25.15 45.49 60.15
N GLN A 143 23.98 44.85 60.36
CA GLN A 143 23.68 43.43 60.65
C GLN A 143 22.14 43.16 60.60
N THR A 144 21.74 41.94 60.16
CA THR A 144 20.60 41.05 60.58
C THR A 144 19.14 41.57 60.53
N ALA A 145 18.08 40.81 60.22
CA ALA A 145 17.76 39.39 60.40
C ALA A 145 16.66 38.97 59.37
N GLU A 146 16.74 37.77 58.77
CA GLU A 146 15.91 36.56 59.03
C GLU A 146 14.64 36.40 58.18
N GLY A 147 14.41 35.13 57.76
CA GLY A 147 13.28 34.62 56.95
C GLY A 147 13.77 34.12 55.58
N SER A 148 14.29 32.90 55.40
CA SER A 148 13.58 31.58 55.38
C SER A 148 12.32 31.64 54.49
N ASP A 149 12.13 30.86 53.42
CA ASP A 149 12.51 29.48 53.14
C ASP A 149 12.60 29.23 51.61
N GLU A 150 13.67 28.55 51.18
CA GLU A 150 13.62 27.59 50.07
C GLU A 150 13.77 26.19 50.69
N PRO A 151 13.22 25.14 50.06
CA PRO A 151 13.88 23.86 50.13
C PRO A 151 14.23 23.35 48.72
N GLU A 152 15.53 23.47 48.47
CA GLU A 152 16.45 22.40 48.08
C GLU A 152 15.95 21.22 47.23
N ARG A 153 16.67 21.09 46.12
CA ARG A 153 16.78 19.92 45.25
C ARG A 153 18.18 19.35 45.46
N ALA A 154 18.33 18.19 46.09
CA ALA A 154 19.31 17.14 45.77
C ALA A 154 19.36 16.06 46.87
N GLU A 155 19.69 14.85 46.42
CA GLU A 155 20.11 13.60 47.10
C GLU A 155 19.23 12.46 46.57
N THR A 156 19.71 11.30 46.10
CA THR A 156 21.02 10.65 46.12
C THR A 156 21.02 9.54 45.08
N SER A 157 22.22 9.11 44.72
CA SER A 157 22.57 7.87 44.02
C SER A 157 21.83 6.62 44.52
N GLU A 158 21.40 5.75 43.60
CA GLU A 158 21.47 4.29 43.79
C GLU A 158 21.37 3.59 42.42
N ALA A 159 22.40 2.81 42.08
CA ALA A 159 22.32 1.79 41.05
C ALA A 159 21.67 0.54 41.64
N PRO A 160 20.98 -0.28 40.83
CA PRO A 160 21.52 -1.62 40.66
C PRO A 160 21.49 -2.14 39.22
N THR A 161 22.48 -2.99 39.01
CA THR A 161 22.77 -3.87 37.88
C THR A 161 21.61 -4.79 37.49
N ALA A 162 21.36 -4.93 36.19
CA ALA A 162 20.95 -6.21 35.58
C ALA A 162 21.23 -6.20 34.07
N ALA A 163 22.02 -7.18 33.65
CA ALA A 163 22.32 -7.49 32.26
C ALA A 163 21.08 -8.05 31.53
N ALA A 164 20.91 -7.70 30.25
CA ALA A 164 20.35 -8.58 29.23
C ALA A 164 20.58 -8.00 27.83
N GLU A 165 20.92 -8.90 26.90
CA GLU A 165 21.33 -8.67 25.52
C GLU A 165 20.32 -7.90 24.66
N ALA A 166 20.83 -7.11 23.72
CA ALA A 166 20.10 -6.70 22.53
C ALA A 166 21.00 -6.87 21.28
N PRO A 167 20.58 -7.64 20.26
CA PRO A 167 21.37 -7.88 19.06
C PRO A 167 21.29 -6.70 18.11
N ALA A 168 22.44 -6.37 17.50
CA ALA A 168 22.58 -5.38 16.45
C ALA A 168 21.84 -5.82 15.18
N VAL A 169 20.96 -4.96 14.65
CA VAL A 169 20.36 -5.11 13.33
C VAL A 169 21.06 -4.13 12.37
N PRO A 170 21.68 -4.60 11.27
CA PRO A 170 22.34 -3.71 10.31
C PRO A 170 21.32 -3.07 9.37
N ALA A 171 21.54 -1.80 9.05
CA ALA A 171 20.80 -1.04 8.05
C ALA A 171 21.01 -1.59 6.63
N PRO A 172 19.98 -1.70 5.77
CA PRO A 172 20.19 -1.91 4.35
C PRO A 172 20.14 -0.58 3.59
N ALA A 173 21.21 -0.35 2.82
CA ALA A 173 21.34 0.71 1.83
C ALA A 173 20.33 0.51 0.68
N ALA A 174 19.62 1.57 0.32
CA ALA A 174 18.76 1.62 -0.85
C ALA A 174 19.60 1.80 -2.12
N ALA A 175 19.69 0.76 -2.93
CA ALA A 175 20.11 0.84 -4.33
C ALA A 175 18.87 0.56 -5.21
N VAL A 176 18.46 1.57 -5.97
CA VAL A 176 17.31 1.51 -6.89
C VAL A 176 17.85 1.18 -8.29
N PRO A 177 17.44 0.09 -8.96
CA PRO A 177 17.71 -0.07 -10.37
C PRO A 177 16.63 0.62 -11.21
N ALA A 178 17.07 1.32 -12.25
CA ALA A 178 16.25 2.01 -13.24
C ALA A 178 15.40 1.01 -14.05
N VAL A 179 14.09 1.27 -14.14
CA VAL A 179 13.15 0.54 -15.00
C VAL A 179 13.09 1.25 -16.36
N ALA A 180 13.48 0.52 -17.41
CA ALA A 180 13.36 0.89 -18.79
C ALA A 180 11.88 0.92 -19.22
N GLN A 181 11.50 1.94 -19.99
CA GLN A 181 10.20 2.07 -20.63
C GLN A 181 10.15 1.19 -21.88
N GLU A 182 9.20 0.24 -21.92
CA GLU A 182 8.67 -0.30 -23.17
C GLU A 182 7.20 0.06 -23.29
N LYS A 183 6.85 0.56 -24.47
CA LYS A 183 5.51 0.99 -24.89
C LYS A 183 4.81 -0.20 -25.53
N ASP A 184 3.58 -0.47 -25.16
CA ASP A 184 2.68 -1.26 -26.00
C ASP A 184 1.33 -0.54 -26.12
N ASP A 185 1.15 0.02 -27.32
CA ASP A 185 -0.10 0.48 -27.88
C ASP A 185 -0.85 -0.72 -28.47
N SER A 186 -1.99 -1.12 -27.89
CA SER A 186 -3.03 -1.79 -28.67
C SER A 186 -4.40 -1.53 -28.06
N VAL A 187 -4.98 -0.44 -28.54
CA VAL A 187 -6.38 -0.03 -28.35
C VAL A 187 -7.30 -1.06 -29.03
N PHE A 188 -8.32 -1.49 -28.28
CA PHE A 188 -9.43 -2.31 -28.76
C PHE A 188 -10.12 -1.67 -29.98
N VAL A 189 -10.04 -2.34 -31.14
CA VAL A 189 -10.88 -2.03 -32.31
C VAL A 189 -12.14 -2.90 -32.22
N LEU A 190 -13.26 -2.26 -31.87
CA LEU A 190 -14.61 -2.81 -32.04
C LEU A 190 -14.98 -2.76 -33.54
N ASP A 191 -14.86 -3.89 -34.23
CA ASP A 191 -15.38 -4.05 -35.58
C ASP A 191 -16.86 -4.47 -35.52
N ALA A 192 -17.73 -3.49 -35.78
CA ALA A 192 -19.15 -3.69 -36.01
C ALA A 192 -19.39 -3.92 -37.50
N SER A 193 -19.45 -5.18 -37.94
CA SER A 193 -20.16 -5.59 -39.16
C SER A 193 -20.18 -7.11 -39.34
N ARG A 194 -21.35 -7.73 -39.14
CA ARG A 194 -21.84 -8.79 -40.05
C ARG A 194 -23.34 -9.03 -39.89
N LYS A 195 -23.99 -8.89 -41.03
CA LYS A 195 -25.41 -8.95 -41.33
C LYS A 195 -25.79 -10.41 -41.57
N ASP A 196 -26.54 -11.03 -40.67
CA ASP A 196 -27.09 -12.37 -40.91
C ASP A 196 -28.55 -12.29 -41.37
N LYS A 197 -28.74 -12.49 -42.66
CA LYS A 197 -30.01 -12.95 -43.24
C LYS A 197 -30.08 -14.46 -43.04
N ARG A 198 -30.92 -14.95 -42.13
CA ARG A 198 -31.44 -16.32 -42.22
C ARG A 198 -32.94 -16.39 -41.99
N THR A 199 -33.56 -16.96 -43.00
CA THR A 199 -34.96 -17.26 -43.23
C THR A 199 -35.47 -18.39 -42.35
N GLY A 200 -36.64 -18.19 -41.73
CA GLY A 200 -37.70 -19.20 -41.59
C GLY A 200 -37.52 -20.36 -40.60
N LYS A 201 -38.20 -20.29 -39.46
CA LYS A 201 -39.42 -21.08 -39.12
C LYS A 201 -39.77 -20.86 -37.64
N LYS A 202 -41.00 -20.41 -37.39
CA LYS A 202 -41.56 -20.19 -36.05
C LYS A 202 -41.90 -21.56 -35.43
N SER A 203 -41.31 -21.91 -34.29
CA SER A 203 -41.77 -23.03 -33.45
C SER A 203 -42.61 -22.48 -32.29
N SER A 204 -43.88 -22.90 -32.29
CA SER A 204 -45.02 -22.39 -31.53
C SER A 204 -45.08 -22.79 -30.04
N VAL A 205 -43.96 -22.85 -29.30
CA VAL A 205 -43.98 -23.37 -27.91
C VAL A 205 -43.24 -22.47 -26.88
N GLY A 206 -42.74 -21.29 -27.26
CA GLY A 206 -41.94 -20.44 -26.35
C GLY A 206 -42.65 -19.28 -25.66
N ALA A 207 -43.90 -18.95 -26.01
CA ALA A 207 -44.54 -17.69 -25.58
C ALA A 207 -45.42 -17.79 -24.32
N MET A 208 -45.40 -18.93 -23.61
CA MET A 208 -46.25 -19.16 -22.42
C MET A 208 -45.46 -19.19 -21.09
N PHE A 209 -44.15 -18.96 -21.11
CA PHE A 209 -43.29 -18.99 -19.91
C PHE A 209 -42.73 -17.63 -19.51
N ASP A 210 -43.14 -16.54 -20.16
CA ASP A 210 -42.62 -15.17 -19.96
C ASP A 210 -43.62 -14.25 -19.21
N MET A 211 -44.38 -14.82 -18.27
CA MET A 211 -45.41 -14.11 -17.49
C MET A 211 -45.34 -14.50 -16.00
N LEU A 212 -44.13 -14.67 -15.45
CA LEU A 212 -43.93 -15.04 -14.03
C LEU A 212 -42.62 -14.45 -13.47
N THR A 213 -42.55 -13.13 -13.41
CA THR A 213 -41.77 -12.35 -12.41
C THR A 213 -42.59 -11.09 -12.11
N TYR A 214 -43.66 -11.18 -11.30
CA TYR A 214 -43.64 -10.88 -9.86
C TYR A 214 -42.82 -9.62 -9.52
N GLU A 215 -43.40 -8.46 -9.81
CA GLU A 215 -43.23 -7.27 -8.96
C GLU A 215 -44.15 -7.41 -7.73
N ASP A 216 -43.78 -6.77 -6.62
CA ASP A 216 -44.36 -6.77 -5.27
C ASP A 216 -43.84 -7.83 -4.28
N VAL A 217 -42.69 -7.55 -3.64
CA VAL A 217 -42.50 -7.26 -2.18
C VAL A 217 -41.21 -6.47 -1.99
#